data_AF-A0A0Q4J4Q3-F1
#
_entry.id   AF-A0A0Q4J4Q3-F1
#
_cell.length_a   1.000
_cell.length_b   1.000
_cell.length_c   1.000
_cell.angle_alpha   90.00
_cell.angle_beta   90.00
_cell.angle_gamma   90.00
#
_symmetry.space_group_name_H-M   'P 1'
#
loop_
_entity.id
_entity.type
_entity.pdbx_description
1 polymer ?
#
loop_
_entity_poly.entity_id
_entity_poly.type
_entity_poly.pdbx_seq_one_letter_code
_entity_poly.pdbx_strand_id
1 'polypeptide(L)'
;MQAELAQSFDTTSRYLGPCQGDDREAVSDEEKVPETTWTALGFALVFVLQGMAFVGLAYATYRGMAWLSSRLGRRAYERAVVANITVDGAGAATIPVLATFTGVRGLPWWYAVASNNAKPLFVIEPDGIRFRVARQRKRRYAEIECVDVRQGRGTVNLDFTFYGSLLNFTANLGAVPLAAHVLALLPGAVPLSARALAVKGIGI
;
A
#
# COMPACT_ATOMS: atom_id res chain seq x y z
N MET A 1 122.62 3.04 -10.12
CA MET A 1 122.09 3.84 -11.24
C MET A 1 120.62 3.51 -11.36
N GLN A 2 119.78 4.53 -11.34
CA GLN A 2 118.33 4.51 -11.17
C GLN A 2 117.60 3.71 -12.27
N ALA A 3 116.49 3.06 -11.90
CA ALA A 3 115.19 3.22 -12.57
C ALA A 3 114.10 2.48 -11.78
N GLU A 4 113.32 3.29 -11.07
CA GLU A 4 112.00 3.01 -10.52
C GLU A 4 110.99 2.89 -11.68
N LEU A 5 110.13 1.88 -11.68
CA LEU A 5 108.91 1.90 -12.49
C LEU A 5 107.81 1.11 -11.78
N ALA A 6 106.99 1.87 -11.07
CA ALA A 6 105.73 1.48 -10.49
C ALA A 6 104.80 0.89 -11.56
N GLN A 7 104.35 -0.35 -11.37
CA GLN A 7 103.26 -0.91 -12.16
C GLN A 7 101.93 -0.51 -11.52
N SER A 8 101.32 0.49 -12.18
CA SER A 8 99.95 0.96 -12.02
C SER A 8 98.95 -0.19 -12.10
N PHE A 9 98.09 -0.31 -11.07
CA PHE A 9 96.89 -1.15 -11.11
C PHE A 9 95.86 -0.49 -12.02
N ASP A 10 95.66 -1.06 -13.21
CA ASP A 10 94.57 -0.71 -14.11
C ASP A 10 93.35 -1.60 -13.80
N THR A 11 92.45 -1.09 -12.97
CA THR A 11 91.11 -1.65 -12.75
C THR A 11 90.21 -1.32 -13.93
N THR A 12 90.40 -2.04 -15.03
CA THR A 12 89.46 -1.98 -16.16
C THR A 12 88.27 -2.89 -15.86
N SER A 13 87.17 -2.32 -15.38
CA SER A 13 85.89 -3.01 -15.21
C SER A 13 85.36 -3.45 -16.58
N ARG A 14 85.50 -4.74 -16.91
CA ARG A 14 84.84 -5.34 -18.08
C ARG A 14 83.34 -5.46 -17.82
N TYR A 15 82.56 -4.75 -18.60
CA TYR A 15 81.12 -4.95 -18.73
C TYR A 15 80.88 -6.33 -19.36
N LEU A 16 80.51 -7.31 -18.54
CA LEU A 16 80.04 -8.62 -18.99
C LEU A 16 78.60 -8.42 -19.46
N GLY A 17 78.39 -8.46 -20.78
CA GLY A 17 77.07 -8.46 -21.39
C GLY A 17 76.17 -9.58 -20.83
N PRO A 18 74.87 -9.53 -21.13
CA PRO A 18 73.85 -10.27 -20.39
C PRO A 18 74.11 -11.78 -20.48
N CYS A 19 74.08 -12.44 -19.33
CA CYS A 19 74.26 -13.89 -19.22
C CYS A 19 73.34 -14.61 -20.22
N GLN A 20 73.94 -15.30 -21.18
CA GLN A 20 73.26 -16.25 -22.05
C GLN A 20 73.43 -17.63 -21.41
N GLY A 21 72.31 -18.26 -21.06
CA GLY A 21 72.27 -19.64 -20.57
C GLY A 21 71.56 -19.80 -19.23
N ASP A 22 70.24 -19.94 -19.29
CA ASP A 22 69.60 -21.14 -18.74
C ASP A 22 68.21 -21.23 -19.39
N ASP A 23 68.06 -22.18 -20.30
CA ASP A 23 66.75 -22.66 -20.77
C ASP A 23 66.07 -23.37 -19.59
N ARG A 24 65.65 -22.59 -18.60
CA ARG A 24 64.62 -23.03 -17.68
C ARG A 24 63.32 -22.93 -18.45
N GLU A 25 62.89 -24.09 -18.93
CA GLU A 25 61.49 -24.43 -19.15
C GLU A 25 60.63 -23.51 -18.29
N ALA A 26 59.94 -22.59 -18.95
CA ALA A 26 58.83 -21.90 -18.34
C ALA A 26 57.83 -22.98 -17.97
N VAL A 27 57.94 -23.47 -16.73
CA VAL A 27 56.82 -24.12 -16.05
C VAL A 27 55.70 -23.12 -16.21
N SER A 28 54.76 -23.48 -17.08
CA SER A 28 53.52 -22.75 -17.25
C SER A 28 53.02 -22.48 -15.84
N ASP A 29 53.00 -21.21 -15.44
CA ASP A 29 52.24 -20.79 -14.28
C ASP A 29 50.84 -21.33 -14.54
N GLU A 30 50.48 -22.39 -13.81
CA GLU A 30 49.10 -22.81 -13.67
C GLU A 30 48.33 -21.53 -13.42
N GLU A 31 47.43 -21.21 -14.33
CA GLU A 31 46.45 -20.15 -14.17
C GLU A 31 45.64 -20.51 -12.93
N LYS A 32 46.17 -20.12 -11.75
CA LYS A 32 45.52 -20.25 -10.47
C LYS A 32 44.34 -19.30 -10.57
N VAL A 33 43.22 -19.84 -11.06
CA VAL A 33 41.90 -19.21 -10.94
C VAL A 33 41.83 -18.82 -9.47
N PRO A 34 41.90 -17.52 -9.16
CA PRO A 34 42.27 -17.13 -7.81
C PRO A 34 41.11 -17.57 -6.90
N GLU A 35 41.42 -18.25 -5.79
CA GLU A 35 40.42 -18.76 -4.82
C GLU A 35 39.38 -17.70 -4.41
N THR A 36 39.73 -16.42 -4.56
CA THR A 36 38.85 -15.26 -4.41
C THR A 36 37.65 -15.21 -5.37
N THR A 37 37.73 -15.79 -6.57
CA THR A 37 36.64 -15.75 -7.56
C THR A 37 35.55 -16.77 -7.23
N TRP A 38 35.92 -17.98 -6.80
CA TRP A 38 34.97 -19.01 -6.38
C TRP A 38 34.25 -18.64 -5.08
N THR A 39 34.97 -18.02 -4.14
CA THR A 39 34.38 -17.49 -2.91
C THR A 39 33.42 -16.32 -3.20
N ALA A 40 33.81 -15.37 -4.06
CA ALA A 40 32.93 -14.26 -4.47
C ALA A 40 31.65 -14.75 -5.20
N LEU A 41 31.77 -15.74 -6.10
CA LEU A 41 30.62 -16.36 -6.75
C LEU A 41 29.72 -17.09 -5.76
N GLY A 42 30.31 -17.79 -4.78
CA GLY A 42 29.58 -18.43 -3.69
C GLY A 42 28.78 -17.43 -2.84
N PHE A 43 29.40 -16.31 -2.45
CA PHE A 43 28.70 -15.24 -1.74
C PHE A 43 27.59 -14.63 -2.59
N ALA A 44 27.85 -14.31 -3.85
CA ALA A 44 26.85 -13.78 -4.77
C ALA A 44 25.63 -14.71 -4.89
N LEU A 45 25.86 -16.02 -5.01
CA LEU A 45 24.78 -17.02 -5.05
C LEU A 45 23.97 -17.03 -3.74
N VAL A 46 24.63 -17.00 -2.58
CA VAL A 46 23.95 -16.94 -1.28
C VAL A 46 23.10 -15.67 -1.16
N PHE A 47 23.62 -14.51 -1.57
CA PHE A 47 22.87 -13.25 -1.56
C PHE A 47 21.66 -13.28 -2.50
N VAL A 48 21.80 -13.86 -3.69
CA VAL A 48 20.67 -14.02 -4.63
C VAL A 48 19.61 -14.94 -4.04
N LEU A 49 20.00 -16.09 -3.48
CA LEU A 49 19.07 -17.02 -2.86
C LEU A 49 18.36 -16.41 -1.65
N GLN A 50 19.09 -15.70 -0.79
CA GLN A 50 18.53 -15.01 0.37
C GLN A 50 17.59 -13.86 -0.05
N GLY A 51 17.95 -13.12 -1.10
CA GLY A 51 17.11 -12.09 -1.70
C GLY A 51 15.82 -12.66 -2.27
N MET A 52 15.89 -13.76 -3.01
CA MET A 52 14.70 -14.44 -3.52
C MET A 52 13.82 -14.99 -2.40
N ALA A 53 14.41 -15.57 -1.35
CA ALA A 53 13.68 -16.03 -0.17
C ALA A 53 12.97 -14.86 0.54
N PHE A 54 13.64 -13.72 0.71
CA PHE A 54 13.05 -12.52 1.31
C PHE A 54 11.88 -11.99 0.48
N VAL A 55 12.05 -11.87 -0.85
CA VAL A 55 10.98 -11.44 -1.76
C VAL A 55 9.80 -12.41 -1.73
N GLY A 56 10.08 -13.72 -1.73
CA GLY A 56 9.06 -14.76 -1.64
C GLY A 56 8.28 -14.67 -0.32
N LEU A 57 8.95 -14.48 0.80
CA LEU A 57 8.32 -14.30 2.11
C LEU A 57 7.47 -13.03 2.16
N ALA A 58 8.00 -11.91 1.66
CA ALA A 58 7.26 -10.64 1.59
C ALA A 58 6.00 -10.78 0.73
N TYR A 59 6.11 -11.43 -0.43
CA TYR A 59 4.98 -11.69 -1.32
C TYR A 59 3.93 -12.62 -0.68
N ALA A 60 4.37 -13.73 -0.08
CA ALA A 60 3.49 -14.66 0.61
C ALA A 60 2.75 -14.00 1.78
N THR A 61 3.44 -13.15 2.55
CA THR A 61 2.85 -12.37 3.65
C THR A 61 1.80 -11.41 3.12
N TYR A 62 2.13 -10.63 2.08
CA TYR A 62 1.18 -9.69 1.47
C TYR A 62 -0.06 -10.40 0.92
N ARG A 63 0.11 -11.49 0.17
CA ARG A 63 -0.99 -12.27 -0.41
C ARG A 63 -1.80 -12.99 0.65
N GLY A 64 -1.15 -13.58 1.64
CA GLY A 64 -1.77 -14.26 2.77
C GLY A 64 -2.63 -13.30 3.59
N MET A 65 -2.12 -12.11 3.88
CA MET A 65 -2.86 -11.07 4.59
C MET A 65 -4.05 -10.55 3.77
N ALA A 66 -3.86 -10.32 2.47
CA ALA A 66 -4.96 -9.90 1.58
C ALA A 66 -6.07 -10.96 1.51
N TRP A 67 -5.71 -12.25 1.41
CA TRP A 67 -6.66 -13.35 1.45
C TRP A 67 -7.37 -13.45 2.80
N LEU A 68 -6.64 -13.35 3.92
CA LEU A 68 -7.21 -13.41 5.26
C LEU A 68 -8.18 -12.24 5.49
N SER A 69 -7.80 -11.03 5.12
CA SER A 69 -8.66 -9.84 5.16
C SER A 69 -9.93 -10.04 4.34
N SER A 70 -9.82 -10.60 3.14
CA SER A 70 -10.97 -10.87 2.27
C SER A 70 -11.88 -11.94 2.87
N ARG A 71 -11.30 -12.99 3.46
CA ARG A 71 -12.05 -14.08 4.11
C ARG A 71 -12.80 -13.60 5.35
N LEU A 72 -12.16 -12.77 6.18
CA LEU A 72 -12.79 -12.20 7.37
C LEU A 72 -13.83 -11.13 7.01
N GLY A 73 -13.57 -10.33 5.98
CA GLY A 73 -14.50 -9.30 5.48
C GLY A 73 -15.71 -9.87 4.75
N ARG A 74 -15.62 -11.09 4.19
CA ARG A 74 -16.67 -11.69 3.36
C ARG A 74 -18.05 -11.70 4.03
N ARG A 75 -18.13 -12.05 5.31
CA ARG A 75 -19.41 -12.03 6.06
C ARG A 75 -20.00 -10.62 6.18
N ALA A 76 -19.15 -9.60 6.31
CA ALA A 76 -19.62 -8.22 6.37
C ALA A 76 -20.15 -7.77 4.99
N TYR A 77 -19.46 -8.14 3.90
CA TYR A 77 -19.92 -7.89 2.54
C TYR A 77 -21.21 -8.62 2.19
N GLU A 78 -21.36 -9.89 2.60
CA GLU A 78 -22.60 -10.65 2.44
C GLU A 78 -23.77 -10.02 3.19
N ARG A 79 -23.51 -9.31 4.30
CA ARG A 79 -24.53 -8.56 5.03
C ARG A 79 -24.84 -7.20 4.40
N ALA A 80 -23.88 -6.55 3.78
CA ALA A 80 -24.00 -5.24 3.15
C ALA A 80 -24.71 -5.32 1.79
N VAL A 81 -25.96 -5.78 1.81
CA VAL A 81 -26.84 -5.91 0.64
C VAL A 81 -28.22 -5.31 0.93
N VAL A 82 -28.93 -4.93 -0.13
CA VAL A 82 -30.25 -4.27 -0.04
C VAL A 82 -31.26 -5.10 0.76
N ALA A 83 -31.25 -6.43 0.57
CA ALA A 83 -32.17 -7.35 1.24
C ALA A 83 -32.07 -7.33 2.79
N ASN A 84 -30.97 -6.80 3.34
CA ASN A 84 -30.74 -6.75 4.78
C ASN A 84 -31.04 -5.37 5.39
N ILE A 85 -31.60 -4.44 4.61
CA ILE A 85 -32.14 -3.20 5.18
C ILE A 85 -33.39 -3.57 5.98
N THR A 86 -33.41 -3.18 7.25
CA THR A 86 -34.57 -3.37 8.12
C THR A 86 -35.25 -2.05 8.38
N VAL A 87 -36.56 -1.99 8.20
CA VAL A 87 -37.38 -0.82 8.51
C VAL A 87 -38.19 -1.12 9.76
N ASP A 88 -38.07 -0.28 10.78
CA ASP A 88 -38.86 -0.43 12.01
C ASP A 88 -40.28 0.13 11.87
N GLY A 89 -41.14 -0.10 12.85
CA GLY A 89 -42.53 0.38 12.85
C GLY A 89 -42.67 1.91 12.91
N ALA A 90 -41.58 2.63 13.20
CA ALA A 90 -41.54 4.10 13.16
C ALA A 90 -41.04 4.64 11.81
N GLY A 91 -40.74 3.77 10.85
CA GLY A 91 -40.25 4.13 9.52
C GLY A 91 -38.74 4.40 9.47
N ALA A 92 -37.98 4.03 10.49
CA ALA A 92 -36.53 4.16 10.47
C ALA A 92 -35.88 2.94 9.78
N ALA A 93 -35.12 3.21 8.72
CA ALA A 93 -34.40 2.20 7.94
C ALA A 93 -32.96 2.04 8.44
N THR A 94 -32.63 0.87 9.00
CA THR A 94 -31.26 0.52 9.39
C THR A 94 -30.49 -0.01 8.19
N ILE A 95 -29.40 0.68 7.83
CA ILE A 95 -28.61 0.39 6.64
C ILE A 95 -27.41 -0.49 7.01
N PRO A 96 -27.22 -1.66 6.36
CA PRO A 96 -26.06 -2.50 6.62
C PRO A 96 -24.81 -1.87 6.00
N VAL A 97 -23.96 -1.32 6.86
CA VAL A 97 -22.69 -0.67 6.49
C VAL A 97 -21.50 -1.54 6.88
N LEU A 98 -20.45 -1.53 6.05
CA LEU A 98 -19.19 -2.21 6.35
C LEU A 98 -18.36 -1.47 7.40
N ALA A 99 -18.37 -0.14 7.30
CA ALA A 99 -17.65 0.75 8.19
C ALA A 99 -18.22 2.17 8.12
N THR A 100 -17.96 2.96 9.14
CA THR A 100 -18.27 4.38 9.19
C THR A 100 -17.03 5.19 9.50
N PHE A 101 -16.97 6.41 8.99
CA PHE A 101 -15.81 7.29 9.11
C PHE A 101 -16.22 8.73 9.42
N THR A 102 -15.30 9.46 10.05
CA THR A 102 -15.34 10.92 10.13
C THR A 102 -14.15 11.45 9.36
N GLY A 103 -14.39 12.13 8.26
CA GLY A 103 -13.38 12.87 7.51
C GLY A 103 -13.41 14.36 7.84
N VAL A 104 -12.55 15.09 7.14
CA VAL A 104 -12.40 16.54 7.29
C VAL A 104 -12.63 17.20 5.94
N ARG A 105 -13.51 18.19 5.92
CA ARG A 105 -13.81 18.98 4.74
C ARG A 105 -12.53 19.69 4.25
N GLY A 106 -12.30 19.64 2.95
CA GLY A 106 -11.12 20.26 2.32
C GLY A 106 -9.86 19.38 2.34
N LEU A 107 -9.84 18.29 3.11
CA LEU A 107 -8.79 17.28 3.01
C LEU A 107 -9.13 16.22 1.96
N PRO A 108 -8.13 15.47 1.45
CA PRO A 108 -8.38 14.36 0.56
C PRO A 108 -9.36 13.35 1.17
N TRP A 109 -10.27 12.83 0.35
CA TRP A 109 -11.36 11.94 0.80
C TRP A 109 -10.89 10.63 1.45
N TRP A 110 -9.66 10.20 1.21
CA TRP A 110 -9.05 9.03 1.83
C TRP A 110 -8.55 9.30 3.26
N TYR A 111 -8.56 10.56 3.69
CA TYR A 111 -8.16 10.96 5.03
C TYR A 111 -9.37 10.97 5.98
N ALA A 112 -9.36 10.06 6.96
CA ALA A 112 -10.35 9.98 8.02
C ALA A 112 -9.69 10.19 9.38
N VAL A 113 -10.26 11.06 10.21
CA VAL A 113 -9.82 11.31 11.59
C VAL A 113 -10.40 10.31 12.58
N ALA A 114 -11.46 9.59 12.20
CA ALA A 114 -12.00 8.48 12.97
C ALA A 114 -12.62 7.43 12.05
N SER A 115 -12.59 6.16 12.47
CA SER A 115 -13.21 5.03 11.80
C SER A 115 -13.89 4.10 12.81
N ASN A 116 -14.91 3.37 12.37
CA ASN A 116 -15.54 2.30 13.13
C ASN A 116 -16.01 1.19 12.20
N ASN A 117 -15.42 0.02 12.36
CA ASN A 117 -15.74 -1.23 11.67
C ASN A 117 -16.23 -2.32 12.63
N ALA A 118 -16.10 -2.13 13.95
CA ALA A 118 -16.50 -3.11 14.95
C ALA A 118 -18.01 -3.09 15.24
N LYS A 119 -18.57 -1.88 15.37
CA LYS A 119 -20.02 -1.67 15.56
C LYS A 119 -20.45 -0.39 14.85
N PRO A 120 -20.34 -0.35 13.51
CA PRO A 120 -20.82 0.79 12.74
C PRO A 120 -22.34 0.89 12.85
N LEU A 121 -22.87 2.10 12.70
CA LEU A 121 -24.31 2.33 12.64
C LEU A 121 -24.60 3.40 11.61
N PHE A 122 -25.58 3.14 10.77
CA PHE A 122 -26.21 4.13 9.91
C PHE A 122 -27.70 3.81 9.80
N VAL A 123 -28.54 4.76 10.17
CA VAL A 123 -29.99 4.65 10.17
C VAL A 123 -30.54 5.91 9.51
N ILE A 124 -31.44 5.72 8.55
CA ILE A 124 -32.24 6.78 7.95
C ILE A 124 -33.54 6.84 8.74
N GLU A 125 -33.78 7.95 9.43
CA GLU A 125 -34.97 8.20 10.26
C GLU A 125 -35.92 9.15 9.54
N PRO A 126 -37.20 9.27 9.97
CA PRO A 126 -38.15 10.17 9.32
C PRO A 126 -37.71 11.65 9.31
N ASP A 127 -36.98 12.11 10.33
CA ASP A 127 -36.56 13.50 10.51
C ASP A 127 -35.07 13.76 10.23
N GLY A 128 -34.30 12.72 9.97
CA GLY A 128 -32.87 12.85 9.71
C GLY A 128 -32.13 11.53 9.62
N ILE A 129 -30.84 11.57 9.94
CA ILE A 129 -29.98 10.40 9.98
C ILE A 129 -29.40 10.21 11.37
N ARG A 130 -29.28 8.95 11.79
CA ARG A 130 -28.57 8.56 13.00
C ARG A 130 -27.40 7.66 12.63
N PHE A 131 -26.23 7.98 13.14
CA PHE A 131 -25.00 7.28 12.79
C PHE A 131 -24.04 7.16 13.96
N ARG A 132 -23.08 6.25 13.84
CA ARG A 132 -22.02 6.03 14.85
C ARG A 132 -20.68 5.85 14.18
N VAL A 133 -19.74 6.73 14.51
CA VAL A 133 -18.31 6.53 14.25
C VAL A 133 -17.66 6.23 15.60
N ALA A 134 -17.17 7.24 16.32
CA ALA A 134 -16.74 7.07 17.72
C ALA A 134 -17.92 7.04 18.71
N ARG A 135 -18.91 7.92 18.52
CA ARG A 135 -20.13 8.01 19.32
C ARG A 135 -21.35 8.09 18.43
N GLN A 136 -22.50 7.73 18.97
CA GLN A 136 -23.78 7.90 18.27
C GLN A 136 -24.11 9.38 18.15
N ARG A 137 -24.54 9.80 16.97
CA ARG A 137 -24.99 11.17 16.66
C ARG A 137 -26.26 11.10 15.82
N LYS A 138 -27.08 12.13 15.94
CA LYS A 138 -28.25 12.36 15.09
C LYS A 138 -28.09 13.71 14.40
N ARG A 139 -28.45 13.79 13.13
CA ARG A 139 -28.45 15.02 12.32
C ARG A 139 -29.74 15.08 11.52
N ARG A 140 -30.41 16.22 11.54
CA ARG A 140 -31.62 16.45 10.75
C ARG A 140 -31.27 16.59 9.27
N TYR A 141 -32.23 16.31 8.39
CA TYR A 141 -32.02 16.48 6.95
C TYR A 141 -31.64 17.93 6.57
N ALA A 142 -32.21 18.92 7.26
CA ALA A 142 -31.89 20.33 7.04
C ALA A 142 -30.44 20.71 7.40
N GLU A 143 -29.73 19.88 8.17
CA GLU A 143 -28.32 20.12 8.50
C GLU A 143 -27.37 19.56 7.42
N ILE A 144 -27.88 18.74 6.50
CA ILE A 144 -27.10 18.10 5.44
C ILE A 144 -26.94 19.10 4.30
N GLU A 145 -25.69 19.43 3.99
CA GLU A 145 -25.36 20.32 2.89
C GLU A 145 -25.37 19.61 1.54
N CYS A 146 -24.77 18.42 1.49
CA CYS A 146 -24.71 17.61 0.28
C CYS A 146 -24.36 16.17 0.63
N VAL A 147 -24.99 15.24 -0.08
CA VAL A 147 -24.65 13.82 -0.07
C VAL A 147 -23.95 13.45 -1.37
N ASP A 148 -22.80 12.81 -1.26
CA ASP A 148 -21.96 12.41 -2.38
C ASP A 148 -21.68 10.90 -2.36
N VAL A 149 -21.39 10.33 -3.53
CA VAL A 149 -20.92 8.94 -3.64
C VAL A 149 -19.51 8.93 -4.19
N ARG A 150 -18.64 8.19 -3.51
CA ARG A 150 -17.25 7.97 -3.92
C ARG A 150 -16.98 6.48 -4.04
N GLN A 151 -16.43 6.09 -5.18
CA GLN A 151 -16.07 4.71 -5.47
C GLN A 151 -14.55 4.60 -5.51
N GLY A 152 -14.03 3.62 -4.77
CA GLY A 152 -12.64 3.20 -4.82
C GLY A 152 -12.55 1.72 -5.16
N ARG A 153 -11.33 1.19 -5.27
CA ARG A 153 -11.13 -0.24 -5.53
C ARG A 153 -11.71 -1.06 -4.37
N GLY A 154 -12.87 -1.68 -4.58
CA GLY A 154 -13.58 -2.49 -3.60
C GLY A 154 -14.36 -1.72 -2.53
N THR A 155 -14.56 -0.41 -2.69
CA THR A 155 -15.30 0.40 -1.70
C THR A 155 -16.28 1.36 -2.38
N VAL A 156 -17.47 1.47 -1.78
CA VAL A 156 -18.50 2.43 -2.19
C VAL A 156 -18.90 3.21 -0.96
N ASN A 157 -18.51 4.47 -0.92
CA ASN A 157 -18.67 5.35 0.22
C ASN A 157 -19.75 6.39 -0.06
N LEU A 158 -20.71 6.49 0.85
CA LEU A 158 -21.71 7.55 0.89
C LEU A 158 -21.24 8.61 1.88
N ASP A 159 -20.96 9.83 1.39
CA ASP A 159 -20.40 10.92 2.18
C ASP A 159 -21.44 12.02 2.43
N PHE A 160 -21.61 12.40 3.69
CA PHE A 160 -22.53 13.42 4.17
C PHE A 160 -21.75 14.61 4.68
N THR A 161 -21.86 15.72 3.96
CA THR A 161 -21.37 17.02 4.42
C THR A 161 -22.49 17.77 5.14
N PHE A 162 -22.13 18.55 6.16
CA PHE A 162 -23.08 19.27 6.99
C PHE A 162 -22.78 20.77 6.99
N TYR A 163 -23.83 21.59 6.99
CA TYR A 163 -23.68 23.04 7.05
C TYR A 163 -22.91 23.47 8.30
N GLY A 164 -21.94 24.37 8.13
CA GLY A 164 -21.13 24.93 9.21
C GLY A 164 -20.22 23.91 9.92
N SER A 165 -20.08 22.69 9.40
CA SER A 165 -19.23 21.64 9.97
C SER A 165 -17.99 21.41 9.12
N LEU A 166 -16.82 21.41 9.77
CA LEU A 166 -15.58 20.93 9.16
C LEU A 166 -15.51 19.40 9.08
N LEU A 167 -16.33 18.70 9.85
CA LEU A 167 -16.37 17.23 9.87
C LEU A 167 -17.53 16.72 9.02
N ASN A 168 -17.26 15.69 8.23
CA ASN A 168 -18.27 14.95 7.47
C ASN A 168 -18.49 13.55 8.09
N PHE A 169 -19.54 12.89 7.64
CA PHE A 169 -19.83 11.50 7.99
C PHE A 169 -19.82 10.67 6.72
N THR A 170 -19.07 9.57 6.73
CA THR A 170 -19.00 8.67 5.58
C THR A 170 -19.41 7.25 5.99
N ALA A 171 -20.27 6.62 5.20
CA ALA A 171 -20.70 5.24 5.35
C ALA A 171 -20.21 4.40 4.17
N ASN A 172 -19.47 3.32 4.45
CA ASN A 172 -19.06 2.37 3.42
C ASN A 172 -20.13 1.29 3.25
N LEU A 173 -20.73 1.26 2.06
CA LEU A 173 -21.79 0.35 1.65
C LEU A 173 -21.27 -0.84 0.85
N GLY A 174 -20.00 -0.82 0.44
CA GLY A 174 -19.35 -1.92 -0.29
C GLY A 174 -19.80 -2.13 -1.74
N ALA A 175 -21.04 -1.76 -2.08
CA ALA A 175 -21.64 -2.04 -3.39
C ALA A 175 -22.50 -0.88 -3.91
N VAL A 176 -22.44 -0.67 -5.24
CA VAL A 176 -23.20 0.39 -5.94
C VAL A 176 -24.72 0.18 -5.84
N PRO A 177 -25.28 -1.03 -6.00
CA PRO A 177 -26.73 -1.24 -5.87
C PRO A 177 -27.27 -0.85 -4.49
N LEU A 178 -26.53 -1.16 -3.41
CA LEU A 178 -26.91 -0.75 -2.07
C LEU A 178 -26.86 0.78 -1.93
N ALA A 179 -25.83 1.44 -2.46
CA ALA A 179 -25.75 2.90 -2.47
C ALA A 179 -26.91 3.56 -3.22
N ALA A 180 -27.27 3.04 -4.40
CA ALA A 180 -28.39 3.54 -5.18
C ALA A 180 -29.72 3.44 -4.40
N HIS A 181 -29.96 2.28 -3.78
CA HIS A 181 -31.16 2.07 -2.98
C HIS A 181 -31.21 2.99 -1.75
N VAL A 182 -30.10 3.13 -1.03
CA VAL A 182 -29.99 4.04 0.12
C VAL A 182 -30.24 5.50 -0.29
N LEU A 183 -29.76 5.93 -1.45
CA LEU A 183 -30.03 7.27 -1.99
C LEU A 183 -31.50 7.46 -2.40
N ALA A 184 -32.20 6.38 -2.77
CA ALA A 184 -33.64 6.40 -3.02
C ALA A 184 -34.47 6.55 -1.74
N LEU A 185 -33.97 6.06 -0.61
CA LEU A 185 -34.60 6.22 0.71
C LEU A 185 -34.47 7.64 1.29
N LEU A 186 -33.49 8.43 0.83
CA LEU A 186 -33.35 9.81 1.30
C LEU A 186 -34.48 10.69 0.74
N PRO A 187 -35.06 11.61 1.57
CA PRO A 187 -36.08 12.55 1.10
C PRO A 187 -35.57 13.42 -0.06
N GLY A 188 -36.47 13.78 -0.98
CA GLY A 188 -36.12 14.62 -2.14
C GLY A 188 -35.57 16.01 -1.80
N ALA A 189 -35.78 16.49 -0.57
CA ALA A 189 -35.23 17.74 -0.06
C ALA A 189 -33.72 17.67 0.26
N VAL A 190 -33.13 16.48 0.35
CA VAL A 190 -31.70 16.31 0.65
C VAL A 190 -30.88 16.57 -0.62
N PRO A 191 -29.96 17.56 -0.62
CA PRO A 191 -29.15 17.84 -1.80
C PRO A 191 -28.20 16.68 -2.13
N LEU A 192 -28.17 16.28 -3.40
CA LEU A 192 -27.31 15.21 -3.90
C LEU A 192 -26.28 15.78 -4.88
N SER A 193 -25.04 15.29 -4.81
CA SER A 193 -24.01 15.60 -5.81
C SER A 193 -24.38 14.99 -7.16
N ALA A 194 -23.77 15.49 -8.26
CA ALA A 194 -23.95 14.91 -9.59
C ALA A 194 -23.59 13.39 -9.63
N ARG A 195 -22.57 12.98 -8.86
CA ARG A 195 -22.21 11.55 -8.75
C ARG A 195 -23.27 10.75 -8.00
N ALA A 196 -23.80 11.30 -6.91
CA ALA A 196 -24.86 10.64 -6.16
C ALA A 196 -26.14 10.53 -7.01
N LEU A 197 -26.50 11.56 -7.78
CA LEU A 197 -27.62 11.51 -8.71
C LEU A 197 -27.43 10.43 -9.79
N ALA A 198 -26.23 10.36 -10.38
CA ALA A 198 -25.90 9.33 -11.36
C ALA A 198 -26.04 7.91 -10.77
N VAL A 199 -25.58 7.69 -9.54
CA VAL A 199 -25.73 6.39 -8.85
C VAL A 199 -27.18 6.09 -8.50
N LYS A 200 -27.94 7.07 -8.02
CA LYS A 200 -29.37 6.93 -7.70
C LYS A 200 -30.17 6.47 -8.92
N GLY A 201 -29.86 6.99 -10.11
CA GLY A 201 -30.51 6.62 -11.37
C GLY A 201 -30.22 5.19 -11.85
N ILE A 202 -29.21 4.50 -11.31
CA ILE A 202 -28.91 3.09 -11.64
C ILE A 202 -29.82 2.11 -10.87
N GLY A 203 -30.38 2.55 -9.74
CA GLY A 203 -31.20 1.72 -8.86
C GLY A 203 -32.70 1.73 -9.17
N ILE A 204 -33.10 2.32 -10.31
CA ILE A 204 -34.48 2.39 -10.80
C ILE A 204 -34.62 1.44 -12.00
#